data_AF-W0B8B8-F1
#
_entry.id   AF-W0B8B8-F1
#
_cell.length_a   1.000
_cell.length_b   1.000
_cell.length_c   1.000
_cell.angle_alpha   90.00
_cell.angle_beta   90.00
_cell.angle_gamma   90.00
#
_symmetry.space_group_name_H-M   'P 1'
#
loop_
_entity.id
_entity.type
_entity.pdbx_description
1 polymer ?
#
loop_
_entity_poly.entity_id
_entity_poly.type
_entity_poly.pdbx_seq_one_letter_code
_entity_poly.pdbx_strand_id
1 'polypeptide(L)'
;MITYKDGPKTISSKSADELLYQETGIRLPVTNLYYWVRGLPAPGAVQSTQYDQYNHLTQLKQAGYTIDYAKYTSLKNIDLPSKIHLQGHGVTIKLIIKQWSV
;
A
#
# COMPACT_ATOMS: atom_id res chain seq x y z
N MET A 1 6.29 5.44 -15.91
CA MET A 1 7.19 6.47 -15.35
C MET A 1 6.60 6.89 -14.03
N ILE A 2 7.33 6.73 -12.92
CA ILE A 2 6.83 7.04 -11.57
C ILE A 2 7.64 8.21 -11.04
N THR A 3 6.98 9.21 -10.46
CA THR A 3 7.58 10.47 -10.02
C THR A 3 7.51 10.60 -8.51
N TYR A 4 8.67 10.77 -7.87
CA TYR A 4 8.79 11.15 -6.45
C TYR A 4 8.91 12.67 -6.35
N LYS A 5 8.24 13.28 -5.37
CA LYS A 5 8.31 14.73 -5.09
C LYS A 5 8.62 14.98 -3.62
N ASP A 6 9.74 15.63 -3.36
CA ASP A 6 10.13 16.18 -2.05
C ASP A 6 10.58 17.64 -2.26
N GLY A 7 9.73 18.60 -1.89
CA GLY A 7 9.96 20.02 -2.17
C GLY A 7 10.20 20.31 -3.66
N PRO A 8 11.30 20.98 -4.06
CA PRO A 8 11.63 21.25 -5.47
C PRO A 8 12.16 20.01 -6.23
N LYS A 9 12.42 18.88 -5.54
CA LYS A 9 13.06 17.72 -6.15
C LYS A 9 12.02 16.83 -6.82
N THR A 10 12.07 16.78 -8.15
CA THR A 10 11.26 15.87 -8.97
C THR A 10 12.19 14.87 -9.65
N ILE A 11 12.07 13.59 -9.30
CA ILE A 11 12.88 12.54 -9.92
C ILE A 11 11.94 11.46 -10.45
N SER A 12 12.27 10.93 -11.62
CA SER A 12 11.47 9.91 -12.29
C SER A 12 12.31 8.69 -12.61
N SER A 13 11.79 7.51 -12.32
CA SER A 13 12.41 6.22 -12.68
C SER A 13 11.39 5.28 -13.32
N LYS A 14 11.90 4.23 -13.97
CA LYS A 14 11.10 3.09 -14.46
C LYS A 14 10.68 2.17 -13.30
N SER A 15 11.42 2.22 -12.18
CA SER A 15 11.20 1.43 -10.96
C SER A 15 11.13 2.39 -9.76
N ALA A 16 9.95 2.51 -9.14
CA ALA A 16 9.76 3.43 -8.03
C ALA A 16 10.46 2.97 -6.75
N ASP A 17 10.69 1.67 -6.62
CA ASP A 17 11.49 1.04 -5.56
C ASP A 17 12.95 1.50 -5.57
N GLU A 18 13.64 1.44 -6.73
CA GLU A 18 15.01 1.92 -6.90
C GLU A 18 15.15 3.41 -6.61
N LEU A 19 14.17 4.21 -7.06
CA LEU A 19 14.19 5.65 -6.85
C LEU A 19 14.03 6.01 -5.37
N LEU A 20 13.05 5.44 -4.69
CA LEU A 20 12.84 5.69 -3.26
C LEU A 20 14.05 5.24 -2.44
N TYR A 21 14.64 4.10 -2.80
CA TYR A 21 15.82 3.59 -2.11
C TYR A 21 17.04 4.50 -2.31
N GLN A 22 17.32 4.97 -3.54
CA GLN A 22 18.44 5.87 -3.79
C GLN A 22 18.30 7.21 -3.05
N GLU A 23 17.07 7.70 -2.90
CA GLU A 23 16.81 9.02 -2.32
C GLU A 23 16.62 9.01 -0.80
N THR A 24 16.11 7.92 -0.24
CA THR A 24 15.72 7.85 1.18
C THR A 24 16.35 6.69 1.95
N GLY A 25 17.00 5.75 1.27
CA GLY A 25 17.48 4.48 1.84
C GLY A 25 16.37 3.47 2.15
N ILE A 26 15.09 3.83 1.92
CA ILE A 26 13.93 3.00 2.23
C ILE A 26 13.60 2.11 1.04
N ARG A 27 13.58 0.79 1.26
CA ARG A 27 13.05 -0.18 0.28
C ARG A 27 11.54 -0.31 0.45
N LEU A 28 10.80 0.47 -0.32
CA LEU A 28 9.34 0.38 -0.38
C LEU A 28 8.94 -0.62 -1.48
N PRO A 29 8.09 -1.64 -1.22
CA PRO A 29 7.68 -2.61 -2.22
C PRO A 29 6.57 -2.02 -3.09
N VAL A 30 6.90 -1.04 -3.94
CA VAL A 30 5.91 -0.24 -4.68
C VAL A 30 5.01 -1.12 -5.56
N THR A 31 5.55 -2.18 -6.16
CA THR A 31 4.77 -3.14 -6.94
C THR A 31 3.69 -3.84 -6.12
N ASN A 32 4.01 -4.27 -4.89
CA ASN A 32 3.01 -4.90 -4.02
C ASN A 32 2.02 -3.88 -3.47
N LEU A 33 2.51 -2.68 -3.15
CA LEU A 33 1.69 -1.57 -2.65
C LEU A 33 0.55 -1.24 -3.60
N TYR A 34 0.77 -1.33 -4.93
CA TYR A 34 -0.27 -1.15 -5.94
C TYR A 34 -1.48 -2.10 -5.76
N TYR A 35 -1.27 -3.32 -5.28
CA TYR A 35 -2.36 -4.25 -4.96
C TYR A 35 -2.92 -4.00 -3.56
N TRP A 36 -2.04 -3.86 -2.57
CA TRP A 36 -2.44 -3.71 -1.18
C TRP A 36 -3.28 -2.46 -0.94
N VAL A 37 -3.00 -1.35 -1.64
CA VAL A 37 -3.80 -0.11 -1.58
C VAL A 37 -5.27 -0.33 -1.98
N ARG A 38 -5.54 -1.32 -2.84
CA ARG A 38 -6.90 -1.69 -3.28
C ARG A 38 -7.54 -2.79 -2.42
N GLY A 39 -6.90 -3.20 -1.32
CA GLY A 39 -7.38 -4.31 -0.51
C GLY A 39 -7.17 -5.68 -1.17
N LEU A 40 -6.21 -5.80 -2.10
CA LEU A 40 -5.95 -7.02 -2.83
C LEU A 40 -4.58 -7.61 -2.45
N PRO A 41 -4.46 -8.94 -2.33
CA PRO A 41 -3.16 -9.60 -2.32
C PRO A 41 -2.40 -9.31 -3.62
N ALA A 42 -1.12 -8.95 -3.52
CA ALA A 42 -0.24 -8.92 -4.68
C ALA A 42 0.10 -10.35 -5.15
N PRO A 43 0.60 -10.55 -6.37
CA PRO A 43 1.08 -11.86 -6.81
C PRO A 43 2.12 -12.46 -5.84
N GLY A 44 2.02 -13.76 -5.59
CA GLY A 44 2.90 -14.49 -4.69
C GLY A 44 2.17 -15.17 -3.52
N ALA A 45 2.95 -15.68 -2.58
CA ALA A 45 2.41 -16.42 -1.44
C ALA A 45 1.78 -15.48 -0.40
N VAL A 46 0.48 -15.67 -0.17
CA VAL A 46 -0.26 -15.08 0.95
C VAL A 46 0.00 -15.92 2.20
N GLN A 47 0.52 -15.31 3.27
CA GLN A 47 0.69 -16.03 4.54
C GLN A 47 -0.62 -16.12 5.33
N SER A 48 -1.40 -15.04 5.39
CA SER A 48 -2.72 -15.05 6.02
C SER A 48 -3.57 -13.86 5.60
N THR A 49 -4.88 -14.05 5.59
CA THR A 49 -5.88 -12.99 5.45
C THR A 49 -6.88 -13.04 6.59
N GLN A 50 -7.39 -11.88 6.99
CA GLN A 50 -8.49 -11.74 7.93
C GLN A 50 -9.52 -10.80 7.34
N TYR A 51 -10.79 -11.09 7.57
CA TYR A 51 -11.91 -10.30 7.08
C TYR A 51 -12.85 -9.95 8.23
N ASP A 52 -13.58 -8.85 8.10
CA ASP A 52 -14.69 -8.55 8.99
C ASP A 52 -16.02 -9.19 8.52
N GLN A 53 -17.10 -8.89 9.25
CA GLN A 53 -18.45 -9.37 8.94
C GLN A 53 -19.02 -8.85 7.62
N TYR A 54 -18.45 -7.78 7.05
CA TYR A 54 -18.82 -7.20 5.77
C TYR A 54 -17.93 -7.72 4.62
N ASN A 55 -17.10 -8.73 4.91
CA ASN A 55 -16.12 -9.31 3.99
C ASN A 55 -15.05 -8.29 3.53
N HIS A 56 -14.79 -7.26 4.33
CA HIS A 56 -13.68 -6.34 4.10
C HIS A 56 -12.40 -6.95 4.63
N LEU A 57 -11.32 -6.90 3.85
CA LEU A 57 -10.01 -7.39 4.26
C LEU A 57 -9.49 -6.52 5.42
N THR A 58 -9.40 -7.03 6.64
CA THR A 58 -8.92 -6.27 7.81
C THR A 58 -7.44 -6.42 8.05
N GLN A 59 -6.87 -7.59 7.72
CA GLN A 59 -5.45 -7.85 7.78
C GLN A 59 -4.98 -8.74 6.64
N LEU A 60 -3.82 -8.42 6.08
CA LEU A 60 -3.09 -9.26 5.14
C LEU A 60 -1.65 -9.42 5.61
N LYS A 61 -1.15 -10.66 5.68
CA LYS A 61 0.27 -10.94 5.81
C LYS A 61 0.78 -11.46 4.48
N GLN A 62 1.65 -10.68 3.86
CA GLN A 62 2.22 -11.02 2.55
C GLN A 62 3.64 -10.51 2.42
N ALA A 63 4.52 -11.35 1.86
CA ALA A 63 5.89 -10.99 1.50
C ALA A 63 6.67 -10.32 2.65
N GLY A 64 6.53 -10.83 3.88
CA GLY A 64 7.22 -10.29 5.07
C GLY A 64 6.62 -9.00 5.63
N TYR A 65 5.50 -8.53 5.08
CA TYR A 65 4.74 -7.39 5.61
C TYR A 65 3.46 -7.86 6.31
N THR A 66 3.11 -7.18 7.40
CA THR A 66 1.76 -7.16 7.96
C THR A 66 1.09 -5.87 7.51
N ILE A 67 -0.09 -5.99 6.90
CA ILE A 67 -0.90 -4.90 6.36
C ILE A 67 -2.22 -4.89 7.12
N ASP A 68 -2.50 -3.80 7.85
CA ASP A 68 -3.74 -3.58 8.58
C ASP A 68 -4.59 -2.52 7.86
N TYR A 69 -5.81 -2.90 7.51
CA TYR A 69 -6.79 -2.05 6.83
C TYR A 69 -7.70 -1.37 7.85
N ALA A 70 -7.20 -0.30 8.46
CA ALA A 70 -7.81 0.30 9.64
C ALA A 70 -9.14 1.03 9.36
N LYS A 71 -9.40 1.47 8.13
CA LYS A 71 -10.68 2.09 7.74
C LYS A 71 -11.00 1.83 6.28
N TYR A 72 -12.30 1.71 6.01
CA TYR A 72 -12.90 1.68 4.69
C TYR A 72 -13.77 2.93 4.45
N THR A 73 -14.05 3.22 3.18
CA THR A 73 -15.01 4.23 2.74
C THR A 73 -15.81 3.66 1.58
N SER A 74 -17.10 3.98 1.52
CA SER A 74 -17.98 3.54 0.44
C SER A 74 -18.07 4.62 -0.65
N LEU A 75 -17.87 4.26 -1.91
CA LEU A 75 -18.03 5.12 -3.07
C LEU A 75 -18.74 4.35 -4.18
N LYS A 76 -19.89 4.85 -4.67
CA LYS A 76 -20.71 4.20 -5.71
C LYS A 76 -20.96 2.71 -5.43
N ASN A 77 -21.29 2.36 -4.19
CA ASN A 77 -21.50 0.98 -3.69
C ASN A 77 -20.26 0.07 -3.70
N ILE A 78 -19.05 0.64 -3.75
CA ILE A 78 -17.79 -0.09 -3.61
C ILE A 78 -17.11 0.38 -2.33
N ASP A 79 -16.76 -0.57 -1.46
CA ASP A 79 -15.98 -0.28 -0.25
C ASP A 79 -14.48 -0.34 -0.56
N LEU A 80 -13.80 0.78 -0.30
CA LEU A 80 -12.38 0.95 -0.58
C LEU A 80 -11.63 1.31 0.71
N PRO A 81 -10.42 0.78 0.93
CA PRO A 81 -9.61 1.20 2.05
C PRO A 81 -9.36 2.72 2.03
N SER A 82 -9.54 3.39 3.17
CA SER A 82 -9.22 4.81 3.34
C SER A 82 -8.04 5.04 4.27
N LYS A 83 -7.69 4.04 5.09
CA LYS A 83 -6.53 4.05 5.98
C LYS A 83 -5.89 2.67 6.04
N ILE A 84 -4.59 2.62 5.76
CA ILE A 84 -3.81 1.38 5.73
C ILE A 84 -2.51 1.59 6.49
N HIS A 85 -2.14 0.63 7.34
CA HIS A 85 -0.85 0.57 8.00
C HIS A 85 -0.08 -0.66 7.51
N LEU A 86 1.18 -0.49 7.15
CA LEU A 86 2.06 -1.57 6.74
C LEU A 86 3.28 -1.58 7.64
N GLN A 87 3.69 -2.76 8.07
CA GLN A 87 4.91 -2.96 8.84
C GLN A 87 5.65 -4.20 8.35
N GLY A 88 6.94 -4.06 8.11
CA GLY A 88 7.80 -5.16 7.67
C GLY A 88 9.17 -4.65 7.25
N HIS A 89 10.19 -5.51 7.27
CA HIS A 89 11.56 -5.17 6.86
C HIS A 89 12.14 -3.90 7.53
N GLY A 90 11.80 -3.68 8.81
CA GLY A 90 12.28 -2.52 9.56
C GLY A 90 11.63 -1.18 9.16
N VAL A 91 10.60 -1.19 8.32
CA VAL A 91 9.88 0.01 7.90
C VAL A 91 8.41 -0.05 8.31
N THR A 92 7.87 1.10 8.69
CA THR A 92 6.45 1.30 8.98
C THR A 92 5.91 2.38 8.07
N ILE A 93 4.82 2.09 7.37
CA ILE A 93 4.22 2.99 6.39
C ILE A 93 2.76 3.19 6.75
N LYS A 94 2.30 4.45 6.74
CA LYS A 94 0.92 4.82 7.01
C LYS A 94 0.35 5.53 5.79
N LEU A 95 -0.66 4.95 5.17
CA LEU A 95 -1.36 5.51 4.02
C LEU A 95 -2.72 6.03 4.45
N ILE A 96 -2.99 7.27 4.08
CA ILE A 96 -4.29 7.93 4.27
C ILE A 96 -4.78 8.37 2.90
N ILE A 97 -5.85 7.74 2.42
CA ILE A 97 -6.41 8.01 1.10
C ILE A 97 -7.59 8.95 1.31
N LYS A 98 -7.43 10.20 0.90
CA LYS A 98 -8.45 11.24 1.11
C LYS A 98 -9.59 11.15 0.10
N GLN A 99 -9.28 10.77 -1.13
CA GLN A 99 -10.25 10.72 -2.23
C GLN A 99 -9.92 9.53 -3.14
N TRP A 100 -10.96 8.78 -3.48
CA TRP A 100 -10.95 7.77 -4.53
C TRP A 100 -11.64 8.34 -5.77
N SER A 101 -11.09 8.04 -6.94
CA SER A 101 -11.74 8.29 -8.22
C SER A 101 -11.81 6.96 -8.97
N VAL A 102 -13.03 6.51 -9.24
CA VAL A 102 -13.36 5.23 -9.91
C VAL A 102 -14.43 5.45 -10.96
#